data_AF-A0A1G9KFU7-F1
#
_entry.id   AF-A0A1G9KFU7-F1
#
_cell.length_a   1.000
_cell.length_b   1.000
_cell.length_c   1.000
_cell.angle_alpha   90.00
_cell.angle_beta   90.00
_cell.angle_gamma   90.00
#
_symmetry.space_group_name_H-M   'P 1'
#
loop_
_entity.id
_entity.type
_entity.pdbx_description
1 polymer ?
#
loop_
_entity_poly.entity_id
_entity_poly.type
_entity_poly.pdbx_seq_one_letter_code
_entity_poly.pdbx_strand_id
1 'polypeptide(L)'
;MNETVLERDGNALDGRPLHHFRVTDSEYDLLQLQLISLFQRGQQKTASAPFVLWAAERYRRDFDGGVFSWSFLVDPLGHKPDQAELREMTEIGLRYFNRPPPRRSAAGIQYLRTLAAEGGLPIRLLSQESGYRQALLSLISDLERFGLACPNEQALTFAEVRARRLPLGYRTEEFHQIFVDFARELAALRAEASNRMRSEDVLEDVGGLSCLPPAGSLRRAGSVRKAGSSAFFSWLRG
;
A
#
# COMPACT_ATOMS: atom_id res chain seq x y z
N MET A 1 -24.40 -20.11 1.64
CA MET A 1 -24.53 -18.91 0.78
C MET A 1 -23.23 -18.16 0.96
N ASN A 2 -22.44 -18.01 -0.09
CA ASN A 2 -21.22 -17.19 0.03
C ASN A 2 -21.64 -15.73 -0.16
N GLU A 3 -21.52 -14.96 0.92
CA GLU A 3 -21.71 -13.51 0.93
C GLU A 3 -20.57 -12.85 0.15
N THR A 4 -20.88 -11.88 -0.70
CA THR A 4 -19.86 -11.12 -1.43
C THR A 4 -19.17 -10.14 -0.48
N VAL A 5 -17.91 -9.78 -0.74
CA VAL A 5 -17.19 -8.79 0.07
C VAL A 5 -17.94 -7.44 0.17
N LEU A 6 -18.71 -7.08 -0.86
CA LEU A 6 -19.52 -5.87 -0.88
C LEU A 6 -20.76 -5.96 0.02
N GLU A 7 -21.29 -7.16 0.26
CA GLU A 7 -22.38 -7.39 1.20
C GLU A 7 -21.86 -7.45 2.64
N ARG A 8 -20.74 -8.17 2.85
CA ARG A 8 -20.07 -8.30 4.15
C ARG A 8 -19.61 -6.96 4.71
N ASP A 9 -18.96 -6.17 3.87
CA ASP A 9 -18.49 -4.82 4.21
C ASP A 9 -19.50 -3.75 3.77
N GLY A 10 -20.81 -4.06 3.72
CA GLY A 10 -21.91 -3.27 3.13
C GLY A 10 -22.16 -1.84 3.67
N ASN A 11 -21.26 -1.32 4.52
CA ASN A 11 -21.21 0.06 4.98
C ASN A 11 -19.82 0.72 4.79
N ALA A 12 -18.87 0.08 4.11
CA ALA A 12 -17.49 0.52 3.95
C ALA A 12 -17.31 1.59 2.86
N LEU A 13 -18.18 2.61 2.90
CA LEU A 13 -17.93 3.93 2.32
C LEU A 13 -16.97 4.74 3.24
N ASP A 14 -16.10 4.06 3.98
CA ASP A 14 -15.21 4.67 4.97
C ASP A 14 -13.97 5.30 4.34
N GLY A 15 -13.85 5.21 3.02
CA GLY A 15 -12.75 5.79 2.28
C GLY A 15 -11.44 5.06 2.51
N ARG A 16 -11.42 3.85 3.09
CA ARG A 16 -10.17 3.08 3.24
C ARG A 16 -9.64 2.63 1.86
N PRO A 17 -8.33 2.48 1.68
CA PRO A 17 -7.76 1.89 0.46
C PRO A 17 -8.32 0.49 0.16
N LEU A 18 -8.48 0.14 -1.11
CA LEU A 18 -9.17 -1.11 -1.48
C LEU A 18 -8.50 -2.39 -0.97
N HIS A 19 -7.17 -2.41 -0.82
CA HIS A 19 -6.45 -3.55 -0.23
C HIS A 19 -6.77 -3.80 1.26
N HIS A 20 -7.39 -2.84 1.97
CA HIS A 20 -7.85 -3.04 3.35
C HIS A 20 -9.14 -3.86 3.46
N PHE A 21 -9.84 -4.13 2.35
CA PHE A 21 -11.02 -5.00 2.33
C PHE A 21 -10.67 -6.49 2.51
N ARG A 22 -9.37 -6.85 2.41
CA ARG A 22 -8.88 -8.22 2.65
C ARG A 22 -9.71 -9.28 1.92
N VAL A 23 -9.87 -9.08 0.61
CA VAL A 23 -10.65 -9.98 -0.25
C VAL A 23 -10.04 -11.39 -0.19
N THR A 24 -10.85 -12.35 0.26
CA THR A 24 -10.49 -13.77 0.31
C THR A 24 -10.49 -14.39 -1.08
N ASP A 25 -9.91 -15.58 -1.23
CA ASP A 25 -9.87 -16.29 -2.52
C ASP A 25 -11.29 -16.58 -3.04
N SER A 26 -12.18 -17.04 -2.17
CA SER A 26 -13.59 -17.27 -2.52
C SER A 26 -14.34 -15.99 -2.91
N GLU A 27 -14.09 -14.87 -2.23
CA GLU A 27 -14.71 -13.59 -2.56
C GLU A 27 -14.19 -13.04 -3.89
N TYR A 28 -12.89 -13.24 -4.16
CA TYR A 28 -12.27 -12.87 -5.43
C TYR A 28 -12.90 -13.64 -6.60
N ASP A 29 -13.08 -14.95 -6.46
CA ASP A 29 -13.73 -15.79 -7.48
C ASP A 29 -15.20 -15.39 -7.70
N LEU A 30 -15.93 -15.09 -6.62
CA LEU A 30 -17.32 -14.63 -6.71
C LEU A 30 -17.42 -13.25 -7.38
N LEU A 31 -16.53 -12.32 -7.05
CA LEU A 31 -16.45 -11.02 -7.72
C LEU A 31 -16.21 -11.19 -9.23
N GLN A 32 -15.31 -12.11 -9.61
CA GLN A 32 -15.03 -12.38 -11.01
C GLN A 32 -16.27 -12.91 -11.74
N LEU A 33 -16.97 -13.89 -11.15
CA LEU A 33 -18.20 -14.45 -11.72
C LEU A 33 -19.32 -13.41 -11.81
N GLN A 34 -19.46 -12.56 -10.77
CA GLN A 34 -20.42 -11.47 -10.75
C GLN A 34 -20.13 -10.47 -11.88
N LEU A 35 -18.87 -10.09 -12.09
CA LEU A 35 -18.47 -9.18 -13.16
C LEU A 35 -18.78 -9.75 -14.55
N ILE A 36 -18.44 -11.02 -14.78
CA ILE A 36 -18.77 -11.73 -16.03
C ILE A 36 -20.28 -11.64 -16.28
N SER A 37 -21.11 -11.94 -15.26
CA SER A 37 -22.57 -11.87 -15.40
C SER A 37 -23.09 -10.45 -15.65
N LEU A 38 -22.53 -9.43 -14.99
CA LEU A 38 -22.98 -8.04 -15.15
C LEU A 38 -22.61 -7.49 -16.53
N PHE A 39 -21.43 -7.84 -17.05
CA PHE A 39 -20.99 -7.47 -18.39
C PHE A 39 -21.85 -8.11 -19.48
N GLN A 40 -22.17 -9.39 -19.35
CA GLN A 40 -23.09 -10.07 -20.27
C GLN A 40 -24.49 -9.43 -20.32
N ARG A 41 -24.92 -8.80 -19.22
CA ARG A 41 -26.22 -8.12 -19.11
C ARG A 41 -26.16 -6.63 -19.49
N GLY A 42 -25.00 -6.10 -19.87
CA GLY A 42 -24.83 -4.67 -20.14
C GLY A 42 -25.11 -3.79 -18.92
N GLN A 43 -24.68 -4.22 -17.73
CA GLN A 43 -24.88 -3.50 -16.47
C GLN A 43 -23.57 -2.86 -15.95
N GLN A 44 -22.89 -2.10 -16.82
CA GLN A 44 -21.58 -1.48 -16.54
C GLN A 44 -21.59 -0.58 -15.30
N LYS A 45 -22.67 0.19 -15.10
CA LYS A 45 -22.81 1.06 -13.91
C LYS A 45 -22.87 0.25 -12.62
N THR A 46 -23.66 -0.83 -12.59
CA THR A 46 -23.73 -1.75 -11.45
C THR A 46 -22.41 -2.49 -11.25
N ALA A 47 -21.68 -2.76 -12.34
CA ALA A 47 -20.38 -3.42 -12.31
C ALA A 47 -19.25 -2.51 -11.80
N SER A 48 -19.45 -1.20 -11.68
CA SER A 48 -18.35 -0.25 -11.43
C SER A 48 -17.67 -0.46 -10.07
N ALA A 49 -18.44 -0.59 -8.98
CA ALA A 49 -17.89 -0.88 -7.66
C ALA A 49 -17.19 -2.27 -7.57
N PRO A 50 -17.84 -3.39 -7.95
CA PRO A 50 -17.16 -4.68 -7.94
C PRO A 50 -15.94 -4.71 -8.88
N PHE A 51 -15.98 -3.95 -9.99
CA PHE A 51 -14.88 -3.90 -10.95
C PHE A 51 -13.63 -3.29 -10.34
N VAL A 52 -13.71 -2.13 -9.67
CA VAL A 52 -12.51 -1.50 -9.11
C VAL A 52 -11.92 -2.31 -7.96
N LEU A 53 -12.76 -2.94 -7.14
CA LEU A 53 -12.30 -3.80 -6.04
C LEU A 53 -11.63 -5.07 -6.58
N TRP A 54 -12.27 -5.74 -7.55
CA TRP A 54 -11.69 -6.90 -8.22
C TRP A 54 -10.40 -6.54 -8.98
N ALA A 55 -10.36 -5.41 -9.68
CA ALA A 55 -9.18 -4.98 -10.45
C ALA A 55 -7.99 -4.66 -9.54
N ALA A 56 -8.22 -3.96 -8.43
CA ALA A 56 -7.20 -3.73 -7.41
C ALA A 56 -6.66 -5.06 -6.85
N GLU A 57 -7.56 -5.99 -6.55
CA GLU A 57 -7.19 -7.31 -6.04
C GLU A 57 -6.46 -8.18 -7.07
N ARG A 58 -6.85 -8.11 -8.34
CA ARG A 58 -6.17 -8.76 -9.47
C ARG A 58 -4.74 -8.25 -9.62
N TYR A 59 -4.53 -6.94 -9.56
CA TYR A 59 -3.18 -6.37 -9.52
C TYR A 59 -2.40 -6.89 -8.32
N ARG A 60 -3.00 -6.96 -7.14
CA ARG A 60 -2.35 -7.49 -5.94
C ARG A 60 -1.93 -8.97 -6.08
N ARG A 61 -2.76 -9.81 -6.71
CA ARG A 61 -2.58 -11.27 -6.78
C ARG A 61 -1.72 -11.72 -7.95
N ASP A 62 -1.94 -11.12 -9.12
CA ASP A 62 -1.52 -11.71 -10.38
C ASP A 62 -0.62 -10.82 -11.22
N PHE A 63 -0.42 -9.57 -10.82
CA PHE A 63 0.53 -8.72 -11.51
C PHE A 63 1.96 -9.22 -11.27
N ASP A 64 2.58 -9.62 -12.36
CA ASP A 64 3.90 -10.20 -12.42
C ASP A 64 4.98 -9.15 -12.76
N GLY A 65 4.61 -7.87 -12.85
CA GLY A 65 5.53 -6.83 -13.26
C GLY A 65 5.51 -6.38 -14.70
N GLY A 66 4.61 -6.92 -15.52
CA GLY A 66 4.46 -6.48 -16.90
C GLY A 66 3.94 -5.04 -17.05
N VAL A 67 3.41 -4.73 -18.23
CA VAL A 67 2.83 -3.41 -18.50
C VAL A 67 1.41 -3.34 -17.95
N PHE A 68 1.06 -2.22 -17.32
CA PHE A 68 -0.32 -1.91 -16.93
C PHE A 68 -1.19 -1.84 -18.18
N SER A 69 -2.12 -2.78 -18.30
CA SER A 69 -2.95 -2.89 -19.48
C SER A 69 -4.39 -3.17 -19.11
N TRP A 70 -5.31 -2.66 -19.92
CA TRP A 70 -6.72 -3.04 -19.79
C TRP A 70 -6.93 -4.51 -20.12
N SER A 71 -6.16 -5.08 -21.06
CA SER A 71 -6.19 -6.51 -21.40
C SER A 71 -5.93 -7.40 -20.18
N PHE A 72 -4.97 -7.04 -19.32
CA PHE A 72 -4.73 -7.76 -18.05
C PHE A 72 -5.98 -7.87 -17.16
N LEU A 73 -6.87 -6.86 -17.21
CA LEU A 73 -8.12 -6.84 -16.45
C LEU A 73 -9.30 -7.46 -17.20
N VAL A 74 -9.40 -7.28 -18.53
CA VAL A 74 -10.60 -7.69 -19.28
C VAL A 74 -10.51 -9.10 -19.85
N ASP A 75 -9.32 -9.60 -20.18
CA ASP A 75 -9.14 -10.93 -20.75
C ASP A 75 -9.69 -12.05 -19.83
N PRO A 76 -9.45 -12.03 -18.49
CA PRO A 76 -10.04 -13.01 -17.58
C PRO A 76 -11.57 -12.94 -17.47
N LEU A 77 -12.16 -11.79 -17.82
CA LEU A 77 -13.61 -11.55 -17.74
C LEU A 77 -14.33 -11.97 -19.04
N GLY A 78 -13.60 -12.33 -20.09
CA GLY A 78 -14.17 -12.80 -21.37
C GLY A 78 -15.03 -11.77 -22.10
N HIS A 79 -15.02 -10.52 -21.65
CA HIS A 79 -15.78 -9.41 -22.23
C HIS A 79 -14.86 -8.22 -22.45
N LYS A 80 -15.16 -7.40 -23.46
CA LYS A 80 -14.31 -6.28 -23.85
C LYS A 80 -15.12 -4.98 -23.82
N PRO A 81 -15.45 -4.44 -22.62
CA PRO A 81 -15.85 -3.04 -22.54
C PRO A 81 -14.76 -2.18 -23.20
N ASP A 82 -15.16 -1.11 -23.85
CA ASP A 82 -14.18 -0.22 -24.45
C ASP A 82 -13.40 0.56 -23.38
N GLN A 83 -12.32 1.22 -23.80
CA GLN A 83 -11.50 1.96 -22.84
C GLN A 83 -12.23 3.15 -22.20
N ALA A 84 -13.23 3.75 -22.85
CA ALA A 84 -13.99 4.85 -22.28
C ALA A 84 -14.93 4.33 -21.18
N GLU A 85 -15.61 3.21 -21.42
CA GLU A 85 -16.43 2.51 -20.42
C GLU A 85 -15.58 2.10 -19.20
N LEU A 86 -14.40 1.52 -19.41
CA LEU A 86 -13.51 1.12 -18.32
C LEU A 86 -13.05 2.32 -17.47
N ARG A 87 -12.79 3.46 -18.11
CA ARG A 87 -12.44 4.71 -17.41
C ARG A 87 -13.62 5.24 -16.60
N GLU A 88 -14.81 5.31 -17.20
CA GLU A 88 -16.03 5.73 -16.52
C GLU A 88 -16.35 4.83 -15.33
N MET A 89 -16.30 3.51 -15.53
CA MET A 89 -16.49 2.53 -14.47
C MET A 89 -15.47 2.69 -13.34
N THR A 90 -14.21 2.98 -13.68
CA THR A 90 -13.17 3.24 -12.68
C THR A 90 -13.52 4.47 -11.84
N GLU A 91 -13.97 5.56 -12.45
CA GLU A 91 -14.36 6.77 -11.71
C GLU A 91 -15.59 6.55 -10.83
N ILE A 92 -16.60 5.85 -11.35
CA ILE A 92 -17.82 5.51 -10.60
C ILE A 92 -17.47 4.61 -9.41
N GLY A 93 -16.66 3.57 -9.64
CA GLY A 93 -16.26 2.62 -8.60
C GLY A 93 -15.40 3.27 -7.53
N LEU A 94 -14.40 4.07 -7.90
CA LEU A 94 -13.58 4.80 -6.91
C LEU A 94 -14.44 5.75 -6.08
N ARG A 95 -15.37 6.47 -6.72
CA ARG A 95 -16.31 7.35 -6.01
C ARG A 95 -17.23 6.56 -5.07
N TYR A 96 -17.68 5.38 -5.48
CA TYR A 96 -18.46 4.49 -4.61
C TYR A 96 -17.68 4.21 -3.32
N PHE A 97 -16.38 3.91 -3.37
CA PHE A 97 -15.57 3.67 -2.18
C PHE A 97 -15.02 4.95 -1.49
N ASN A 98 -15.51 6.14 -1.83
CA ASN A 98 -14.96 7.43 -1.34
C ASN A 98 -13.44 7.57 -1.57
N ARG A 99 -12.93 7.02 -2.67
CA ARG A 99 -11.53 7.12 -3.07
C ARG A 99 -11.29 8.38 -3.90
N PRO A 100 -10.08 8.97 -3.83
CA PRO A 100 -9.73 10.10 -4.67
C PRO A 100 -9.80 9.72 -6.15
N PRO A 101 -10.09 10.67 -7.05
CA PRO A 101 -10.06 10.42 -8.49
C PRO A 101 -8.66 10.02 -8.95
N PRO A 102 -8.54 9.32 -10.08
CA PRO A 102 -7.24 8.95 -10.62
C PRO A 102 -6.30 10.14 -10.81
N ARG A 103 -5.02 9.95 -10.45
CA ARG A 103 -4.01 11.01 -10.57
C ARG A 103 -3.80 11.43 -12.03
N ARG A 104 -3.42 12.69 -12.25
CA ARG A 104 -3.01 13.21 -13.55
C ARG A 104 -1.49 13.30 -13.61
N SER A 105 -0.91 12.98 -14.77
CA SER A 105 0.50 13.21 -15.09
C SER A 105 0.63 13.82 -16.49
N ALA A 106 1.87 14.08 -16.94
CA ALA A 106 2.15 14.52 -18.30
C ALA A 106 1.64 13.53 -19.37
N ALA A 107 1.54 12.23 -19.03
CA ALA A 107 1.02 11.17 -19.90
C ALA A 107 -0.51 11.02 -19.82
N GLY A 108 -1.22 11.92 -19.12
CA GLY A 108 -2.68 11.90 -18.97
C GLY A 108 -3.17 11.34 -17.64
N ILE A 109 -4.44 10.92 -17.60
CA ILE A 109 -5.09 10.39 -16.38
C ILE A 109 -4.66 8.93 -16.16
N GLN A 110 -4.28 8.62 -14.93
CA GLN A 110 -3.57 7.39 -14.56
C GLN A 110 -4.49 6.33 -13.94
N TYR A 111 -5.51 5.89 -14.67
CA TYR A 111 -6.53 4.93 -14.19
C TYR A 111 -5.94 3.60 -13.71
N LEU A 112 -5.20 2.90 -14.57
CA LEU A 112 -4.64 1.58 -14.25
C LEU A 112 -3.64 1.65 -13.09
N ARG A 113 -2.85 2.73 -13.02
CA ARG A 113 -1.92 2.97 -11.91
C ARG A 113 -2.67 3.20 -10.60
N THR A 114 -3.79 3.92 -10.66
CA THR A 114 -4.66 4.14 -9.50
C THR A 114 -5.22 2.80 -9.00
N LEU A 115 -5.76 1.96 -9.89
CA LEU A 115 -6.25 0.62 -9.52
C LEU A 115 -5.15 -0.26 -8.92
N ALA A 116 -3.94 -0.24 -9.49
CA ALA A 116 -2.80 -0.98 -8.96
C ALA A 116 -2.39 -0.49 -7.56
N ALA A 117 -2.34 0.83 -7.35
CA ALA A 117 -2.02 1.42 -6.04
C ALA A 117 -3.08 1.10 -4.98
N GLU A 118 -4.36 1.15 -5.35
CA GLU A 118 -5.47 0.74 -4.47
C GLU A 118 -5.35 -0.73 -4.04
N GLY A 119 -4.82 -1.59 -4.91
CA GLY A 119 -4.52 -3.00 -4.64
C GLY A 119 -3.34 -3.23 -3.69
N GLY A 120 -2.56 -2.20 -3.37
CA GLY A 120 -1.38 -2.32 -2.53
C GLY A 120 -0.24 -3.11 -3.22
N LEU A 121 0.63 -3.72 -2.42
CA LEU A 121 1.80 -4.44 -2.91
C LEU A 121 1.41 -5.73 -3.65
N PRO A 122 1.77 -5.88 -4.94
CA PRO A 122 1.53 -7.13 -5.63
C PRO A 122 2.36 -8.27 -5.03
N ILE A 123 1.68 -9.30 -4.53
CA ILE A 123 2.28 -10.40 -3.74
C ILE A 123 3.35 -11.14 -4.54
N ARG A 124 3.14 -11.34 -5.84
CA ARG A 124 4.12 -12.01 -6.71
C ARG A 124 5.46 -11.27 -6.73
N LEU A 125 5.46 -9.95 -6.52
CA LEU A 125 6.69 -9.15 -6.43
C LEU A 125 7.45 -9.40 -5.14
N LEU A 126 6.79 -9.86 -4.07
CA LEU A 126 7.45 -10.12 -2.80
C LEU A 126 8.12 -11.50 -2.74
N SER A 127 7.99 -12.32 -3.79
CA SER A 127 8.75 -13.57 -3.91
C SER A 127 10.27 -13.28 -3.88
N GLN A 128 11.03 -14.10 -3.15
CA GLN A 128 12.47 -13.86 -2.93
C GLN A 128 13.28 -13.84 -4.24
N GLU A 129 12.79 -14.48 -5.29
CA GLU A 129 13.46 -14.60 -6.58
C GLU A 129 13.39 -13.31 -7.44
N SER A 130 12.47 -12.40 -7.15
CA SER A 130 12.25 -11.22 -7.99
C SER A 130 13.29 -10.10 -7.78
N GLY A 131 13.97 -10.07 -6.63
CA GLY A 131 14.83 -8.96 -6.19
C GLY A 131 14.08 -7.64 -5.90
N TYR A 132 12.76 -7.61 -6.10
CA TYR A 132 11.92 -6.39 -6.00
C TYR A 132 11.94 -5.81 -4.59
N ARG A 133 11.79 -6.65 -3.55
CA ARG A 133 11.82 -6.19 -2.16
C ARG A 133 13.10 -5.43 -1.83
N GLN A 134 14.26 -5.95 -2.27
CA GLN A 134 15.54 -5.30 -2.01
C GLN A 134 15.67 -3.99 -2.79
N ALA A 135 15.25 -3.99 -4.06
CA ALA A 135 15.22 -2.78 -4.89
C ALA A 135 14.32 -1.71 -4.28
N LEU A 136 13.16 -2.09 -3.74
CA LEU A 136 12.19 -1.19 -3.12
C LEU A 136 12.76 -0.53 -1.86
N LEU A 137 13.31 -1.36 -0.96
CA LEU A 137 13.93 -0.86 0.27
C LEU A 137 15.09 0.10 -0.04
N SER A 138 15.88 -0.22 -1.06
CA SER A 138 16.98 0.64 -1.50
C SER A 138 16.47 1.97 -2.06
N LEU A 139 15.39 1.95 -2.85
CA LEU A 139 14.76 3.15 -3.38
C LEU A 139 14.19 4.03 -2.25
N ILE A 140 13.52 3.43 -1.27
CA ILE A 140 13.03 4.16 -0.09
C ILE A 140 14.19 4.84 0.64
N SER A 141 15.31 4.14 0.87
CA SER A 141 16.49 4.73 1.51
C SER A 141 17.12 5.85 0.67
N ASP A 142 17.12 5.75 -0.66
CA ASP A 142 17.59 6.82 -1.53
C ASP A 142 16.71 8.07 -1.40
N LEU A 143 15.39 7.89 -1.36
CA LEU A 143 14.43 8.98 -1.19
C LEU A 143 14.52 9.61 0.20
N GLU A 144 14.62 8.81 1.26
CA GLU A 144 14.79 9.29 2.64
C GLU A 144 16.10 10.08 2.78
N ARG A 145 17.20 9.62 2.17
CA ARG A 145 18.50 10.30 2.19
C ARG A 145 18.48 11.62 1.42
N PHE A 146 17.76 11.69 0.30
CA PHE A 146 17.58 12.93 -0.45
C PHE A 146 16.64 13.91 0.28
N GLY A 147 15.62 13.36 0.94
CA GLY A 147 14.53 14.08 1.61
C GLY A 147 13.19 13.88 0.91
N LEU A 148 12.10 13.92 1.68
CA LEU A 148 10.73 13.65 1.20
C LEU A 148 10.27 14.58 0.06
N ALA A 149 10.90 15.75 -0.09
CA ALA A 149 10.65 16.68 -1.19
C ALA A 149 11.43 16.34 -2.49
N CYS A 150 12.04 15.16 -2.58
CA CYS A 150 12.78 14.69 -3.76
C CYS A 150 11.96 14.88 -5.06
N PRO A 151 12.48 15.62 -6.07
CA PRO A 151 11.81 15.82 -7.35
C PRO A 151 11.53 14.49 -8.08
N ASN A 152 10.46 14.44 -8.89
CA ASN A 152 10.07 13.21 -9.59
C ASN A 152 11.14 12.68 -10.54
N GLU A 153 11.82 13.56 -11.28
CA GLU A 153 12.90 13.18 -12.18
C GLU A 153 14.05 12.47 -11.45
N GLN A 154 14.44 13.00 -10.28
CA GLN A 154 15.49 12.40 -9.46
C GLN A 154 15.05 11.05 -8.87
N ALA A 155 13.80 10.97 -8.41
CA ALA A 155 13.22 9.73 -7.90
C ALA A 155 13.16 8.63 -8.99
N LEU A 156 12.76 9.00 -10.21
CA LEU A 156 12.74 8.10 -11.37
C LEU A 156 14.14 7.62 -11.74
N THR A 157 15.15 8.48 -11.64
CA THR A 157 16.56 8.10 -11.84
C THR A 157 16.99 7.04 -10.81
N PHE A 158 16.63 7.20 -9.53
CA PHE A 158 16.89 6.17 -8.53
C PHE A 158 16.15 4.87 -8.85
N ALA A 159 14.86 4.95 -9.20
CA ALA A 159 14.06 3.78 -9.53
C ALA A 159 14.63 3.00 -10.72
N GLU A 160 15.07 3.70 -11.78
CA GLU A 160 15.72 3.08 -12.94
C GLU A 160 16.97 2.31 -12.51
N VAL A 161 17.86 2.93 -11.72
CA VAL A 161 19.07 2.29 -11.22
C VAL A 161 18.75 1.03 -10.39
N ARG A 162 17.75 1.11 -9.51
CA ARG A 162 17.33 -0.02 -8.66
C ARG A 162 16.64 -1.13 -9.47
N ALA A 163 15.94 -0.77 -10.55
CA ALA A 163 15.22 -1.71 -11.39
C ALA A 163 16.11 -2.48 -12.39
N ARG A 164 17.36 -2.05 -12.64
CA ARG A 164 18.28 -2.70 -13.60
C ARG A 164 18.47 -4.20 -13.43
N ARG A 165 18.29 -4.72 -12.21
CA ARG A 165 18.45 -6.15 -11.89
C ARG A 165 17.13 -6.91 -11.86
N LEU A 166 16.00 -6.22 -11.93
CA LEU A 166 14.68 -6.83 -11.98
C LEU A 166 14.42 -7.42 -13.38
N PRO A 167 13.50 -8.39 -13.54
CA PRO A 167 13.00 -8.82 -14.85
C PRO A 167 12.57 -7.67 -15.79
N LEU A 168 12.56 -7.91 -17.11
CA LEU A 168 12.41 -6.85 -18.13
C LEU A 168 11.12 -6.03 -18.02
N GLY A 169 10.00 -6.63 -17.61
CA GLY A 169 8.73 -5.88 -17.40
C GLY A 169 8.87 -4.75 -16.38
N TYR A 170 9.78 -4.90 -15.43
CA TYR A 170 10.07 -3.94 -14.36
C TYR A 170 11.07 -2.85 -14.76
N ARG A 171 11.57 -2.83 -15.99
CA ARG A 171 12.55 -1.82 -16.44
C ARG A 171 11.92 -0.75 -17.32
N THR A 172 10.59 -0.71 -17.32
CA THR A 172 9.79 0.23 -18.10
C THR A 172 9.63 1.53 -17.32
N GLU A 173 9.52 2.65 -18.05
CA GLU A 173 9.25 3.95 -17.45
C GLU A 173 7.95 3.91 -16.63
N GLU A 174 6.96 3.16 -17.13
CA GLU A 174 5.69 2.96 -16.47
C GLU A 174 5.83 2.31 -15.10
N PHE A 175 6.65 1.27 -15.01
CA PHE A 175 6.92 0.59 -13.74
C PHE A 175 7.74 1.48 -12.81
N HIS A 176 8.76 2.18 -13.30
CA HIS A 176 9.57 3.08 -12.47
C HIS A 176 8.71 4.13 -11.78
N GLN A 177 7.71 4.69 -12.46
CA GLN A 177 6.81 5.67 -11.84
C GLN A 177 6.04 5.07 -10.66
N ILE A 178 5.52 3.85 -10.78
CA ILE A 178 4.80 3.19 -9.67
C ILE A 178 5.75 2.84 -8.55
N PHE A 179 6.96 2.43 -8.91
CA PHE A 179 7.98 2.12 -7.94
C PHE A 179 8.33 3.36 -7.10
N VAL A 180 8.44 4.52 -7.74
CA VAL A 180 8.60 5.83 -7.09
C VAL A 180 7.38 6.19 -6.24
N ASP A 181 6.17 6.13 -6.80
CA ASP A 181 4.95 6.53 -6.11
C ASP A 181 4.76 5.71 -4.82
N PHE A 182 4.97 4.40 -4.93
CA PHE A 182 4.88 3.49 -3.81
C PHE A 182 6.00 3.70 -2.78
N ALA A 183 7.25 3.87 -3.22
CA ALA A 183 8.36 4.15 -2.32
C ALA A 183 8.18 5.47 -1.57
N ARG A 184 7.61 6.49 -2.21
CA ARG A 184 7.28 7.78 -1.58
C ARG A 184 6.19 7.65 -0.53
N GLU A 185 5.12 6.92 -0.84
CA GLU A 185 4.04 6.67 0.11
C GLU A 185 4.56 5.96 1.36
N LEU A 186 5.40 4.93 1.19
CA LEU A 186 6.07 4.26 2.30
C LEU A 186 7.04 5.16 3.08
N ALA A 187 7.84 5.97 2.39
CA ALA A 187 8.77 6.90 3.04
C ALA A 187 8.02 7.96 3.87
N ALA A 188 6.91 8.49 3.36
CA ALA A 188 6.06 9.43 4.09
C ALA A 188 5.46 8.79 5.36
N LEU A 189 4.89 7.58 5.24
CA LEU A 189 4.35 6.84 6.39
C LEU A 189 5.42 6.55 7.46
N ARG A 190 6.64 6.20 7.05
CA ARG A 190 7.77 6.00 7.99
C ARG A 190 8.17 7.28 8.71
N ALA A 191 8.19 8.40 8.00
CA ALA A 191 8.49 9.70 8.59
C ALA A 191 7.41 10.12 9.59
N GLU A 192 6.13 9.91 9.25
CA GLU A 192 5.00 10.16 10.16
C GLU A 192 5.08 9.30 11.42
N ALA A 193 5.34 7.99 11.28
CA ALA A 193 5.49 7.07 12.39
C ALA A 193 6.67 7.47 13.29
N SER A 194 7.82 7.80 12.69
CA SER A 194 9.00 8.28 13.42
C SER A 194 8.72 9.59 14.17
N ASN A 195 7.95 10.49 13.57
CA ASN A 195 7.59 11.76 14.20
C ASN A 195 6.59 11.58 15.36
N ARG A 196 5.64 10.64 15.21
CA ARG A 196 4.70 10.27 16.28
C ARG A 196 5.43 9.70 17.50
N MET A 197 6.35 8.77 17.28
CA MET A 197 7.19 8.19 18.34
C MET A 197 8.03 9.28 19.04
N ARG A 198 8.66 10.19 18.27
CA ARG A 198 9.39 11.33 18.85
C ARG A 198 8.51 12.29 19.65
N SER A 199 7.23 12.48 19.27
CA SER A 199 6.32 13.36 20.02
C SER A 199 5.79 12.74 21.32
N GLU A 200 5.68 11.41 21.38
CA GLU A 200 5.32 10.69 22.60
C GLU A 200 6.47 10.70 23.61
N ASP A 201 7.72 10.53 23.15
CA ASP A 201 8.93 10.62 23.98
C ASP A 201 9.16 12.03 24.57
N VAL A 202 8.71 13.09 23.88
CA VAL A 202 8.84 14.48 24.37
C VAL A 202 7.80 14.83 25.45
N LEU A 203 6.68 14.13 25.51
CA LEU A 203 5.64 14.36 26.53
C LEU A 203 5.97 13.68 27.87
N GLU A 204 6.82 12.65 27.89
CA GLU A 204 7.28 12.03 29.15
C GLU A 204 8.37 12.83 29.87
N ASP A 205 9.07 13.75 29.19
CA ASP A 205 10.21 14.49 29.77
C ASP A 205 9.84 15.86 30.38
N VAL A 206 8.56 16.29 30.28
CA VAL A 206 8.05 17.54 30.89
C VAL A 206 7.40 17.33 32.28
N GLY A 207 7.44 16.12 32.85
CA GLY A 207 6.91 15.80 34.17
C GLY A 207 7.88 16.00 35.36
N GLY A 208 9.08 16.55 35.14
CA GLY A 208 10.20 16.49 36.09
C GLY A 208 10.63 17.81 36.74
N LEU A 209 9.74 18.73 37.08
CA LEU A 209 10.12 19.88 37.94
C LEU A 209 9.09 20.14 39.05
N SER A 210 9.33 19.56 40.23
CA SER A 210 8.97 20.17 41.52
C SER A 210 9.64 19.45 42.69
N CYS A 211 10.03 20.24 43.69
CA CYS A 211 10.46 19.91 45.06
C CYS A 211 11.98 19.74 45.31
N LEU A 212 12.61 20.86 45.70
CA LEU A 212 13.75 20.89 46.62
C LEU A 212 13.46 20.05 47.89
N PRO A 213 14.45 19.36 48.48
CA PRO A 213 14.30 18.78 49.80
C PRO A 213 14.71 19.78 50.91
N PRO A 214 14.10 19.74 52.11
CA PRO A 214 14.70 20.35 53.28
C PRO A 214 15.74 19.40 53.90
N ALA A 215 16.71 20.01 54.58
CA ALA A 215 17.82 19.34 55.26
C ALA A 215 17.35 18.33 56.34
N GLY A 216 18.03 17.17 56.42
CA GLY A 216 17.80 16.19 57.48
C GLY A 216 18.77 15.01 57.43
N SER A 217 19.43 14.74 58.55
CA SER A 217 20.57 13.86 58.80
C SER A 217 20.43 12.35 58.55
N LEU A 218 21.54 11.75 58.09
CA LEU A 218 22.16 10.45 58.50
C LEU A 218 21.29 9.40 59.21
N ARG A 219 21.13 8.19 58.61
CA ARG A 219 21.76 6.93 59.08
C ARG A 219 21.45 5.67 58.24
N ARG A 220 22.53 4.90 58.05
CA ARG A 220 22.78 3.47 57.78
C ARG A 220 21.67 2.43 57.52
N ALA A 221 22.05 1.58 56.55
CA ALA A 221 22.04 0.11 56.52
C ALA A 221 20.80 -0.63 55.98
N GLY A 222 21.06 -1.55 55.03
CA GLY A 222 20.07 -2.52 54.56
C GLY A 222 20.53 -3.23 53.29
N SER A 223 21.22 -4.35 53.46
CA SER A 223 21.55 -5.33 52.42
C SER A 223 20.29 -5.98 51.84
N VAL A 224 20.34 -6.40 50.56
CA VAL A 224 20.08 -7.78 50.07
C VAL A 224 19.60 -7.75 48.62
N ARG A 225 20.33 -8.48 47.76
CA ARG A 225 19.97 -8.77 46.36
C ARG A 225 19.10 -10.02 46.27
N LYS A 226 18.09 -9.97 45.42
CA LYS A 226 17.44 -11.05 44.64
C LYS A 226 16.85 -10.34 43.41
N ALA A 227 16.57 -10.91 42.24
CA ALA A 227 16.86 -12.14 41.51
C ALA A 227 15.86 -12.11 40.33
N GLY A 228 16.20 -12.67 39.17
CA GLY A 228 15.23 -13.04 38.11
C GLY A 228 14.99 -11.95 37.05
N SER A 229 15.45 -12.11 35.81
CA SER A 229 14.83 -12.88 34.69
C SER A 229 13.60 -12.13 34.14
N SER A 230 13.48 -11.73 32.86
CA SER A 230 13.59 -12.48 31.60
C SER A 230 13.62 -11.43 30.47
N ALA A 231 14.60 -11.41 29.56
CA ALA A 231 14.55 -12.06 28.24
C ALA A 231 13.20 -11.91 27.50
N PHE A 232 13.10 -10.90 26.63
CA PHE A 232 12.23 -10.88 25.46
C PHE A 232 12.73 -9.76 24.54
N PHE A 233 13.53 -10.06 23.52
CA PHE A 233 13.71 -9.30 22.26
C PHE A 233 14.89 -9.91 21.50
N SER A 234 14.59 -10.85 20.60
CA SER A 234 15.53 -11.32 19.58
C SER A 234 14.74 -11.68 18.33
N TRP A 235 14.45 -10.67 17.50
CA TRP A 235 14.08 -10.90 16.11
C TRP A 235 14.30 -9.63 15.29
N LEU A 236 15.54 -9.41 14.84
CA LEU A 236 15.89 -8.51 13.72
C LEU A 236 17.37 -8.68 13.32
N ARG A 237 17.74 -9.89 12.88
CA ARG A 237 18.84 -10.13 11.92
C ARG A 237 18.52 -11.41 11.13
N GLY A 238 18.52 -11.29 9.81
CA GLY A 238 18.26 -12.36 8.84
C GLY A 238 17.83 -11.77 7.52
#